data_AF-A0A969DHD2-F1
#
_entry.id   AF-A0A969DHD2-F1
#
_cell.length_a   1.000
_cell.length_b   1.000
_cell.length_c   1.000
_cell.angle_alpha   90.00
_cell.angle_beta   90.00
_cell.angle_gamma   90.00
#
_symmetry.space_group_name_H-M   'P 1'
#
loop_
_entity.id
_entity.type
_entity.pdbx_description
1 polymer ?
#
loop_
_entity_poly.entity_id
_entity_poly.type
_entity_poly.pdbx_seq_one_letter_code
_entity_poly.pdbx_strand_id
1 'polypeptide(L)'
;MKLTPKEFCAKYLPESWCERDLQLYIQKVIRQKWGMGIWQPPDEVVVATPNSRRRIDLATPLTVYECKCWLTYDNIYHAIAQTEIYTRYGGKILGIIKKQRIVIGVAPIDFKEYESARKLAKDFSNLKGIKVIFINECPEWYLQHSEHSANKYLLYIIYFLCLFIASFITVVLIFS
;
A
#
# COMPACT_ATOMS: atom_id res chain seq x y z
N MET A 1 -4.72 -19.57 -15.03
CA MET A 1 -3.60 -19.37 -15.97
C MET A 1 -2.99 -17.99 -15.67
N LYS A 2 -1.69 -17.91 -15.34
CA LYS A 2 -1.02 -16.60 -15.13
C LYS A 2 -0.69 -16.03 -16.51
N LEU A 3 -1.05 -14.76 -16.75
CA LEU A 3 -0.70 -14.08 -17.99
C LEU A 3 0.78 -13.71 -17.96
N THR A 4 1.43 -13.76 -19.11
CA THR A 4 2.74 -13.11 -19.28
C THR A 4 2.60 -11.60 -19.07
N PRO A 5 3.68 -10.87 -18.73
CA PRO A 5 3.63 -9.41 -18.63
C PRO A 5 3.05 -8.75 -19.88
N LYS A 6 3.40 -9.25 -21.06
CA LYS A 6 2.91 -8.74 -22.36
C LYS A 6 1.42 -8.99 -22.55
N GLU A 7 0.93 -10.18 -22.25
CA GLU A 7 -0.50 -10.50 -22.34
C GLU A 7 -1.32 -9.72 -21.30
N PHE A 8 -0.77 -9.51 -20.10
CA PHE A 8 -1.41 -8.69 -19.09
C PHE A 8 -1.50 -7.24 -19.55
N CYS A 9 -0.43 -6.66 -20.11
CA CYS A 9 -0.48 -5.32 -20.66
C CYS A 9 -1.54 -5.23 -21.77
N ALA A 10 -1.45 -6.07 -22.80
CA ALA A 10 -2.42 -6.08 -23.89
C ALA A 10 -3.89 -6.21 -23.42
N LYS A 11 -4.13 -6.95 -22.33
CA LYS A 11 -5.48 -7.18 -21.79
C LYS A 11 -5.97 -6.12 -20.82
N TYR A 12 -5.09 -5.54 -20.01
CA TYR A 12 -5.46 -4.72 -18.85
C TYR A 12 -4.83 -3.33 -18.82
N LEU A 13 -3.76 -3.07 -19.58
CA LEU A 13 -3.04 -1.79 -19.62
C LEU A 13 -2.77 -1.37 -21.09
N PRO A 14 -3.45 -0.34 -21.61
CA PRO A 14 -3.13 0.26 -22.90
C PRO A 14 -1.63 0.58 -23.03
N GLU A 15 -1.05 0.36 -24.22
CA GLU A 15 0.38 0.62 -24.48
C GLU A 15 0.79 2.08 -24.23
N SER A 16 -0.18 3.00 -24.25
CA SER A 16 0.02 4.44 -23.97
C SER A 16 0.01 4.81 -22.49
N TRP A 17 -0.23 3.86 -21.58
CA TRP A 17 -0.32 4.17 -20.15
C TRP A 17 1.03 4.61 -19.60
N CYS A 18 1.02 5.77 -18.95
CA CYS A 18 2.14 6.24 -18.16
C CYS A 18 2.01 5.75 -16.71
N GLU A 19 3.04 6.00 -15.90
CA GLU A 19 3.03 5.65 -14.46
C GLU A 19 1.78 6.20 -13.75
N ARG A 20 1.27 7.37 -14.19
CA ARG A 20 0.07 7.99 -13.65
C ARG A 20 -1.19 7.16 -13.87
N ASP A 21 -1.37 6.57 -15.04
CA ASP A 21 -2.55 5.78 -15.35
C ASP A 21 -2.60 4.51 -14.49
N LEU A 22 -1.42 3.90 -14.27
CA LEU A 22 -1.28 2.77 -13.37
C LEU A 22 -1.60 3.14 -11.92
N GLN A 23 -1.13 4.29 -11.44
CA GLN A 23 -1.49 4.81 -10.12
C GLN A 23 -3.01 4.97 -9.99
N LEU A 24 -3.67 5.59 -10.98
CA LEU A 24 -5.12 5.79 -10.97
C LEU A 24 -5.88 4.46 -10.97
N TYR A 25 -5.41 3.45 -11.72
CA TYR A 25 -5.97 2.11 -11.70
C TYR A 25 -5.86 1.46 -10.32
N ILE A 26 -4.66 1.46 -9.73
CA ILE A 26 -4.41 0.91 -8.39
C ILE A 26 -5.29 1.64 -7.36
N GLN A 27 -5.36 2.97 -7.45
CA GLN A 27 -6.20 3.78 -6.59
C GLN A 27 -7.68 3.42 -6.74
N LYS A 28 -8.18 3.25 -7.97
CA LYS A 28 -9.55 2.82 -8.23
C LYS A 28 -9.83 1.44 -7.64
N VAL A 29 -8.92 0.48 -7.81
CA VAL A 29 -9.04 -0.87 -7.24
C VAL A 29 -9.08 -0.83 -5.71
N ILE A 30 -8.18 -0.06 -5.09
CA ILE A 30 -8.19 0.15 -3.64
C ILE A 30 -9.52 0.82 -3.25
N ARG A 31 -9.93 1.92 -3.86
CA ARG A 31 -11.21 2.57 -3.55
C ARG A 31 -12.41 1.64 -3.69
N GLN A 32 -12.49 0.80 -4.72
CA GLN A 32 -13.61 -0.14 -4.90
C GLN A 32 -13.64 -1.26 -3.86
N LYS A 33 -12.49 -1.72 -3.40
CA LYS A 33 -12.40 -2.82 -2.42
C LYS A 33 -12.44 -2.36 -0.97
N TRP A 34 -12.02 -1.13 -0.73
CA TRP A 34 -11.91 -0.51 0.59
C TRP A 34 -13.04 0.49 0.86
N GLY A 35 -13.73 0.95 -0.18
CA GLY A 35 -14.73 2.01 -0.14
C GLY A 35 -16.13 1.49 0.17
N MET A 36 -16.38 1.20 1.44
CA MET A 36 -17.59 1.66 2.13
C MET A 36 -17.22 1.98 3.58
N GLY A 37 -16.92 3.25 3.86
CA GLY A 37 -16.80 3.76 5.23
C GLY A 37 -15.42 4.25 5.62
N ILE A 38 -15.29 5.58 5.74
CA ILE A 38 -14.37 6.30 6.65
C ILE A 38 -12.88 6.35 6.23
N TRP A 39 -12.35 5.40 5.46
CA TRP A 39 -10.92 5.32 5.12
C TRP A 39 -10.65 5.31 3.62
N GLN A 40 -11.06 6.37 2.92
CA GLN A 40 -10.65 6.54 1.54
C GLN A 40 -9.16 6.91 1.52
N PRO A 41 -8.30 6.22 0.74
CA PRO A 41 -6.94 6.69 0.54
C PRO A 41 -7.00 8.10 -0.07
N PRO A 42 -6.47 9.13 0.61
CA PRO A 42 -6.36 10.45 0.01
C PRO A 42 -5.63 10.36 -1.33
N ASP A 43 -6.04 11.19 -2.28
CA ASP A 43 -5.22 11.47 -3.47
C ASP A 43 -3.83 11.93 -3.00
N GLU A 44 -2.78 11.51 -3.73
CA GLU A 44 -1.36 11.87 -3.57
C GLU A 44 -1.01 12.67 -2.30
N VAL A 45 -0.37 12.02 -1.32
CA VAL A 45 -0.04 12.69 -0.05
C VAL A 45 1.31 13.38 -0.17
N VAL A 46 1.36 14.68 0.10
CA VAL A 46 2.62 15.41 0.20
C VAL A 46 3.18 15.30 1.61
N VAL A 47 4.42 14.82 1.72
CA VAL A 47 5.17 14.73 2.97
C VAL A 47 6.31 15.74 2.96
N ALA A 48 6.40 16.54 4.02
CA ALA A 48 7.55 17.40 4.26
C ALA A 48 8.71 16.57 4.81
N THR A 49 9.86 16.67 4.15
CA THR A 49 11.16 16.17 4.64
C THR A 49 12.03 17.38 5.00
N PRO A 50 13.13 17.20 5.76
CA PRO A 50 13.99 18.32 6.15
C PRO A 50 14.48 19.18 4.98
N ASN A 51 14.67 18.56 3.80
CA ASN A 51 15.31 19.21 2.65
C ASN A 51 14.36 19.45 1.47
N SER A 52 13.15 18.87 1.48
CA SER A 52 12.21 19.01 0.36
C SER A 52 10.79 18.58 0.73
N ARG A 53 9.81 18.93 -0.11
CA ARG A 53 8.52 18.24 -0.13
C ARG A 53 8.60 17.04 -1.06
N ARG A 54 8.03 15.91 -0.66
CA ARG A 54 7.98 14.67 -1.44
C ARG A 54 6.54 14.23 -1.59
N ARG A 55 6.20 13.70 -2.76
CA ARG A 55 4.86 13.22 -3.05
C ARG A 55 4.84 11.70 -2.92
N ILE A 56 3.91 11.21 -2.13
CA ILE A 56 3.57 9.79 -2.06
C ILE A 56 2.52 9.52 -3.13
N ASP A 57 2.73 8.49 -3.94
CA ASP A 57 1.77 8.09 -4.97
C ASP A 57 0.42 7.75 -4.35
N LEU A 58 0.37 6.78 -3.42
CA LEU A 58 -0.84 6.43 -2.67
C LEU A 58 -0.51 6.07 -1.22
N ALA A 59 -1.34 6.52 -0.28
CA ALA A 59 -1.21 6.15 1.12
C ALA A 59 -2.57 5.82 1.73
N THR A 60 -2.63 4.71 2.46
CA THR A 60 -3.69 4.40 3.42
C THR A 60 -3.16 4.67 4.83
N PRO A 61 -3.98 4.58 5.88
CA PRO A 61 -3.52 4.70 7.26
C PRO A 61 -2.44 3.67 7.61
N LEU A 62 -2.53 2.45 7.06
CA LEU A 62 -1.64 1.34 7.41
C LEU A 62 -0.60 1.02 6.33
N THR A 63 -0.75 1.56 5.13
CA THR A 63 0.07 1.15 3.99
C THR A 63 0.50 2.36 3.16
N VAL A 64 1.75 2.35 2.70
CA VAL A 64 2.27 3.26 1.68
C VAL A 64 2.51 2.46 0.42
N TYR A 65 1.99 2.94 -0.70
CA TYR A 65 2.21 2.36 -2.01
C TYR A 65 3.09 3.31 -2.83
N GLU A 66 4.19 2.79 -3.37
CA GLU A 66 4.95 3.44 -4.43
C GLU A 66 4.69 2.69 -5.73
N CYS A 67 4.20 3.40 -6.74
CA CYS A 67 3.86 2.83 -8.02
C CYS A 67 4.99 3.08 -9.01
N LYS A 68 5.31 2.07 -9.81
CA LYS A 68 6.24 2.22 -10.93
C LYS A 68 5.63 1.54 -12.13
N CYS A 69 5.73 2.17 -13.31
CA CYS A 69 5.23 1.55 -14.54
C CYS A 69 5.91 0.18 -14.76
N TRP A 70 7.23 0.13 -14.62
CA TRP A 70 8.04 -1.08 -14.70
C TRP A 70 8.86 -1.30 -13.44
N LEU A 71 8.78 -2.50 -12.88
CA LEU A 71 9.55 -2.94 -11.72
C LEU A 71 10.88 -3.53 -12.17
N THR A 72 11.75 -2.67 -12.68
CA THR A 72 13.15 -3.00 -12.94
C THR A 72 13.93 -3.09 -11.62
N TYR A 73 15.16 -3.64 -11.67
CA TYR A 73 16.02 -3.73 -10.48
C TYR A 73 16.18 -2.36 -9.79
N ASP A 74 16.58 -1.34 -10.56
CA ASP A 74 16.83 0.01 -10.05
C ASP A 74 15.53 0.66 -9.54
N ASN A 75 14.43 0.52 -10.28
CA ASN A 75 13.15 1.09 -9.88
C ASN A 75 12.65 0.49 -8.57
N ILE A 76 12.83 -0.81 -8.34
CA ILE A 76 12.48 -1.45 -7.06
C ILE A 76 13.34 -0.85 -5.94
N TYR A 77 14.65 -0.75 -6.12
CA TYR A 77 15.55 -0.23 -5.08
C TYR A 77 15.22 1.22 -4.71
N HIS A 78 15.04 2.07 -5.72
CA HIS A 78 14.64 3.47 -5.54
C HIS A 78 13.25 3.59 -4.89
N ALA A 79 12.27 2.81 -5.35
CA ALA A 79 10.94 2.82 -4.76
C ALA A 79 10.94 2.41 -3.29
N ILE A 80 11.74 1.41 -2.91
CA ILE A 80 11.86 1.00 -1.51
C ILE A 80 12.50 2.10 -0.66
N ALA A 81 13.55 2.76 -1.17
CA ALA A 81 14.15 3.90 -0.48
C ALA A 81 13.14 5.06 -0.31
N GLN A 82 12.33 5.35 -1.33
CA GLN A 82 11.25 6.34 -1.26
C GLN A 82 10.22 5.96 -0.19
N THR A 83 9.75 4.72 -0.18
CA THR A 83 8.77 4.28 0.83
C THR A 83 9.32 4.35 2.26
N GLU A 84 10.61 4.13 2.49
CA GLU A 84 11.24 4.33 3.82
C GLU A 84 11.21 5.80 4.25
N ILE A 85 11.48 6.73 3.33
CA ILE A 85 11.34 8.17 3.60
C ILE A 85 9.89 8.48 3.97
N TYR A 86 8.94 7.92 3.23
CA TYR A 86 7.51 8.17 3.44
C TYR A 86 6.99 7.59 4.76
N THR A 87 7.45 6.43 5.19
CA THR A 87 7.08 5.87 6.50
C THR A 87 7.76 6.59 7.65
N ARG A 88 8.95 7.16 7.42
CA ARG A 88 9.69 7.93 8.43
C ARG A 88 9.07 9.30 8.69
N TYR A 89 8.76 10.03 7.62
CA TYR A 89 8.29 11.42 7.70
C TYR A 89 6.77 11.58 7.50
N GLY A 90 6.09 10.57 6.96
CA GLY A 90 4.63 10.60 6.77
C GLY A 90 3.85 10.38 8.06
N GLY A 91 2.56 10.70 8.02
CA GLY A 91 1.66 10.54 9.18
C GLY A 91 1.54 9.09 9.63
N LYS A 92 1.76 8.83 10.92
CA LYS A 92 1.64 7.51 11.55
C LYS A 92 0.32 7.43 12.32
N ILE A 93 -0.38 6.31 12.25
CA ILE A 93 -1.50 6.07 13.17
C ILE A 93 -0.94 5.99 14.59
N LEU A 94 -1.40 6.89 15.47
CA LEU A 94 -1.00 6.99 16.88
C LEU A 94 0.52 7.12 17.10
N GLY A 95 1.29 7.56 16.09
CA GLY A 95 2.76 7.71 16.20
C GLY A 95 3.57 6.41 16.27
N ILE A 96 2.94 5.25 16.46
CA ILE A 96 3.60 3.99 16.85
C ILE A 96 3.52 2.92 15.75
N ILE A 97 2.44 2.89 14.96
CA ILE A 97 2.24 1.83 13.97
C ILE A 97 3.08 2.14 12.71
N LYS A 98 4.09 1.31 12.44
CA LYS A 98 4.83 1.37 11.17
C LYS A 98 3.92 0.92 10.04
N LYS A 99 3.74 1.78 9.04
CA LYS A 99 3.01 1.42 7.82
C LYS A 99 3.73 0.32 7.06
N GLN A 100 2.96 -0.60 6.49
CA GLN A 100 3.45 -1.51 5.48
C GLN A 100 3.88 -0.73 4.25
N ARG A 101 4.97 -1.16 3.60
CA ARG A 101 5.49 -0.57 2.38
C ARG A 101 5.24 -1.53 1.25
N ILE A 102 4.56 -1.05 0.21
CA ILE A 102 4.25 -1.83 -0.97
C ILE A 102 4.81 -1.08 -2.17
N VAL A 103 5.70 -1.75 -2.90
CA VAL A 103 6.11 -1.32 -4.24
C VAL A 103 5.32 -2.13 -5.24
N ILE A 104 4.66 -1.47 -6.18
CA ILE A 104 3.73 -2.12 -7.10
C ILE A 104 3.94 -1.62 -8.53
N GLY A 105 3.91 -2.55 -9.48
CA GLY A 105 4.14 -2.23 -10.88
C GLY A 105 4.11 -3.44 -11.78
N VAL A 106 4.39 -3.24 -13.07
CA VAL A 106 4.45 -4.32 -14.06
C VAL A 106 5.83 -4.94 -14.06
N ALA A 107 5.90 -6.26 -14.17
CA ALA A 107 7.16 -6.97 -14.37
C ALA A 107 7.81 -6.57 -15.72
N PRO A 108 9.14 -6.42 -15.77
CA PRO A 108 9.84 -6.18 -17.03
C PRO A 108 9.52 -7.24 -18.08
N ILE A 109 9.51 -6.83 -19.36
CA ILE A 109 9.32 -7.74 -20.49
C ILE A 109 10.60 -8.53 -20.79
N ASP A 110 11.76 -7.88 -20.63
CA ASP A 110 13.05 -8.55 -20.81
C ASP A 110 13.27 -9.59 -19.70
N PHE A 111 13.64 -10.80 -20.10
CA PHE A 111 13.75 -11.93 -19.18
C PHE A 111 14.91 -11.77 -18.17
N LYS A 112 16.05 -11.19 -18.60
CA LYS A 112 17.20 -11.01 -17.70
C LYS A 112 16.91 -9.94 -16.65
N GLU A 113 16.28 -8.85 -17.08
CA GLU A 113 15.83 -7.78 -16.19
C GLU A 113 14.75 -8.28 -15.23
N TYR A 114 13.81 -9.06 -15.74
CA TYR A 114 12.77 -9.71 -14.96
C TYR A 114 13.33 -10.60 -13.85
N GLU A 115 14.23 -11.53 -14.16
CA GLU A 115 14.82 -12.43 -13.15
C GLU A 115 15.60 -11.66 -12.08
N SER A 116 16.32 -10.62 -12.50
CA SER A 116 17.06 -9.73 -11.58
C SER A 116 16.11 -8.99 -10.64
N ALA A 117 15.05 -8.40 -11.18
CA ALA A 117 14.01 -7.70 -10.42
C ALA A 117 13.26 -8.63 -9.47
N ARG A 118 12.92 -9.84 -9.93
CA ARG A 118 12.22 -10.86 -9.14
C ARG A 118 13.06 -11.36 -7.98
N LYS A 119 14.36 -11.59 -8.18
CA LYS A 119 15.30 -11.95 -7.11
C LYS A 119 15.35 -10.84 -6.06
N LEU A 120 15.52 -9.59 -6.48
CA LEU A 120 15.55 -8.43 -5.58
C LEU A 120 14.23 -8.28 -4.80
N ALA A 121 13.08 -8.43 -5.47
CA ALA A 121 11.76 -8.40 -4.85
C ALA A 121 11.61 -9.46 -3.75
N LYS A 122 12.14 -10.67 -3.98
CA LYS A 122 12.15 -11.75 -2.98
C LYS A 122 13.04 -11.42 -1.79
N ASP A 123 14.25 -10.89 -2.04
CA ASP A 123 15.18 -10.50 -0.98
C ASP A 123 14.56 -9.44 -0.06
N PHE A 124 13.89 -8.44 -0.63
CA PHE A 124 13.16 -7.43 0.15
C PHE A 124 11.90 -7.95 0.84
N SER A 125 11.20 -8.91 0.25
CA SER A 125 10.01 -9.52 0.87
C SER A 125 10.35 -10.32 2.14
N ASN A 126 11.61 -10.71 2.32
CA ASN A 126 12.09 -11.31 3.57
C ASN A 126 12.23 -10.26 4.69
N LEU A 127 12.24 -8.97 4.37
CA LEU A 127 12.26 -7.90 5.38
C LEU A 127 10.83 -7.58 5.85
N LYS A 128 10.64 -7.54 7.17
CA LYS A 128 9.31 -7.31 7.77
C LYS A 128 8.73 -5.98 7.31
N GLY A 129 7.54 -6.03 6.72
CA GLY A 129 6.76 -4.85 6.34
C GLY A 129 7.12 -4.24 4.98
N ILE A 130 7.89 -4.94 4.14
CA ILE A 130 8.09 -4.60 2.72
C ILE A 130 7.44 -5.69 1.87
N LYS A 131 6.75 -5.28 0.80
CA LYS A 131 6.33 -6.17 -0.27
C LYS A 131 6.56 -5.52 -1.62
N VAL A 132 6.92 -6.34 -2.59
CA VAL A 132 7.03 -5.94 -4.00
C VAL A 132 6.03 -6.78 -4.80
N ILE A 133 5.19 -6.13 -5.59
CA ILE A 133 4.07 -6.75 -6.28
C ILE A 133 4.18 -6.52 -7.79
N PHE A 134 4.37 -7.60 -8.52
CA PHE A 134 4.22 -7.65 -9.97
C PHE A 134 2.75 -7.90 -10.31
N ILE A 135 2.03 -6.85 -10.72
CA ILE A 135 0.56 -6.92 -10.90
C ILE A 135 0.13 -7.93 -11.98
N ASN A 136 0.97 -8.11 -12.98
CA ASN A 136 0.76 -9.05 -14.07
C ASN A 136 0.95 -10.52 -13.65
N GLU A 137 1.72 -10.79 -12.59
CA GLU A 137 1.85 -12.13 -12.02
C GLU A 137 0.78 -12.47 -10.97
N CYS A 138 0.23 -11.41 -10.37
CA CYS A 138 -0.74 -11.51 -9.30
C CYS A 138 -1.94 -10.60 -9.61
N PRO A 139 -2.85 -11.00 -10.52
CA PRO A 139 -4.01 -10.18 -10.88
C PRO A 139 -4.93 -9.89 -9.68
N GLU A 140 -4.91 -10.79 -8.70
CA GLU A 140 -5.65 -10.70 -7.43
C GLU A 140 -4.82 -10.07 -6.30
N TRP A 141 -3.77 -9.31 -6.63
CA TRP A 141 -2.89 -8.68 -5.64
C TRP A 141 -3.68 -7.92 -4.56
N TYR A 142 -4.80 -7.30 -4.92
CA TYR A 142 -5.67 -6.58 -4.00
C TYR A 142 -6.40 -7.47 -2.97
N LEU A 143 -6.57 -8.78 -3.24
CA LEU A 143 -7.17 -9.73 -2.28
C LEU A 143 -6.18 -10.17 -1.20
N GLN A 144 -4.89 -10.24 -1.55
CA GLN A 144 -3.82 -10.69 -0.65
C GLN A 144 -3.37 -9.61 0.35
N HIS A 145 -3.90 -8.38 0.20
CA HIS A 145 -3.55 -7.21 1.00
C HIS A 145 -4.71 -6.74 1.84
N SER A 146 -5.48 -7.70 2.36
CA SER A 146 -6.57 -7.46 3.28
C SER A 146 -6.02 -6.87 4.59
N GLU A 147 -5.92 -5.53 4.68
CA GLU A 147 -6.21 -4.80 5.93
C GLU A 147 -7.64 -5.11 6.45
N HIS A 148 -8.42 -6.01 5.83
CA HIS A 148 -9.69 -6.55 6.31
C HIS A 148 -9.53 -7.19 7.70
N SER A 149 -8.36 -7.77 7.98
CA SER A 149 -8.02 -8.22 9.33
C SER A 149 -7.79 -7.02 10.27
N ALA A 150 -7.07 -5.98 9.82
CA ALA A 150 -6.85 -4.75 10.60
C ALA A 150 -8.15 -3.96 10.86
N ASN A 151 -9.10 -3.93 9.93
CA ASN A 151 -10.42 -3.34 10.10
C ASN A 151 -11.26 -4.11 11.13
N LYS A 152 -11.17 -5.45 11.16
CA LYS A 152 -11.78 -6.24 12.25
C LYS A 152 -11.18 -5.87 13.60
N TYR A 153 -9.85 -5.81 13.72
CA TYR A 153 -9.18 -5.42 14.97
C TYR A 153 -9.50 -3.98 15.38
N LEU A 154 -9.58 -3.05 14.44
CA LEU A 154 -9.97 -1.66 14.71
C LEU A 154 -11.42 -1.56 15.19
N LEU A 155 -12.34 -2.30 14.59
CA LEU A 155 -13.73 -2.44 15.05
C LEU A 155 -13.81 -3.02 16.47
N TYR A 156 -13.00 -4.04 16.77
CA TYR A 156 -12.91 -4.58 18.14
C TYR A 156 -12.34 -3.55 19.13
N ILE A 157 -11.30 -2.80 18.75
CA ILE A 157 -10.73 -1.75 19.58
C ILE A 157 -11.77 -0.66 19.85
N ILE A 158 -12.49 -0.19 18.83
CA ILE A 158 -13.57 0.81 18.98
C ILE A 158 -14.67 0.27 19.89
N TYR A 159 -15.10 -0.98 19.69
CA TYR A 159 -16.12 -1.62 20.53
C TYR A 159 -15.68 -1.72 22.01
N PHE A 160 -14.46 -2.18 22.28
CA PHE A 160 -13.90 -2.23 23.63
C PHE A 160 -13.76 -0.84 24.24
N LEU A 161 -13.34 0.16 23.46
CA LEU A 161 -13.24 1.54 23.93
C LEU A 161 -14.61 2.09 24.33
N CYS A 162 -15.64 1.84 23.52
CA CYS A 162 -17.02 2.22 23.83
C CYS A 162 -17.56 1.52 25.08
N LEU A 163 -17.31 0.22 25.25
CA LEU A 163 -17.66 -0.53 26.45
C LEU A 163 -16.96 0.02 27.69
N PHE A 164 -15.67 0.37 27.57
CA PHE A 164 -14.89 0.94 28.66
C PHE A 164 -15.40 2.32 29.06
N ILE A 165 -15.67 3.20 28.09
CA ILE A 165 -16.25 4.53 28.35
C ILE A 165 -17.63 4.41 28.98
N ALA A 166 -18.50 3.54 28.45
CA ALA A 166 -19.83 3.32 28.99
C ALA A 166 -19.79 2.83 30.44
N SER A 167 -18.95 1.83 30.72
CA SER A 167 -18.80 1.28 32.09
C SER A 167 -18.19 2.30 33.05
N PHE A 168 -17.21 3.09 32.62
CA PHE A 168 -16.65 4.19 33.42
C PHE A 168 -17.71 5.24 33.76
N ILE A 169 -18.52 5.68 32.77
CA ILE A 169 -19.62 6.63 33.00
C ILE A 169 -20.64 6.05 33.98
N THR A 170 -21.03 4.78 33.85
CA THR A 170 -21.96 4.12 34.77
C THR A 170 -21.42 4.09 36.20
N VAL A 171 -20.14 3.75 36.39
CA VAL A 171 -19.52 3.76 37.72
C VAL A 171 -19.53 5.18 38.30
N VAL A 172 -19.11 6.19 37.54
CA VAL A 172 -19.11 7.59 38.01
C VAL A 172 -20.53 8.01 38.41
N LEU A 173 -21.56 7.70 37.64
CA LEU A 173 -22.95 8.06 37.95
C LEU A 173 -23.54 7.33 39.17
N ILE A 174 -23.05 6.13 39.51
CA ILE A 174 -23.52 5.37 40.68
C ILE A 174 -22.86 5.90 41.97
N PHE A 175 -21.62 6.38 41.88
CA PHE A 175 -20.82 6.81 43.03
C PHE A 175 -20.69 8.33 43.17
N SER A 176 -21.43 9.11 42.38
CA SER A 176 -21.60 10.57 42.52
C SER A 176 -22.98 10.90 43.08
#